data_AF-A0AAN7TFT1-F1
#
_entry.id   AF-A0AAN7TFT1-F1
#
_cell.length_a   1.000
_cell.length_b   1.000
_cell.length_c   1.000
_cell.angle_alpha   90.00
_cell.angle_beta   90.00
_cell.angle_gamma   90.00
#
_symmetry.space_group_name_H-M   'P 1'
#
loop_
_entity.id
_entity.type
_entity.pdbx_description
1 polymer ?
#
loop_
_entity_poly.entity_id
_entity_poly.type
_entity_poly.pdbx_seq_one_letter_code
_entity_poly.pdbx_strand_id
1 'polypeptide(L)'
;MATTTSPGDELLSILLVNLRNAAATFGEGTPPHESIRTTIEDHVRGLKQSQPRMSITGVAQSSAHAVEPAMVFANLAHRPKPAR
;
A
#
# COMPACT_ATOMS: atom_id res chain seq x y z
N MET A 1 -27.90 -12.02 -2.35
CA MET A 1 -27.59 -11.22 -1.14
C MET A 1 -26.33 -10.43 -1.45
N ALA A 2 -26.46 -9.13 -1.73
CA ALA A 2 -25.29 -8.28 -1.98
C ALA A 2 -24.63 -7.98 -0.64
N THR A 3 -23.59 -8.72 -0.28
CA THR A 3 -22.70 -8.32 0.81
C THR A 3 -21.97 -7.08 0.32
N THR A 4 -22.46 -5.90 0.73
CA THR A 4 -21.76 -4.64 0.50
C THR A 4 -20.53 -4.64 1.42
N THR A 5 -19.52 -5.42 1.05
CA THR A 5 -18.18 -5.31 1.61
C THR A 5 -17.76 -3.85 1.44
N SER A 6 -17.43 -3.19 2.54
CA SER A 6 -16.92 -1.83 2.50
C SER A 6 -15.74 -1.78 1.52
N PRO A 7 -15.60 -0.74 0.67
CA PRO A 7 -14.46 -0.62 -0.25
C PRO A 7 -13.10 -0.80 0.43
N GLY A 8 -12.98 -0.44 1.72
CA GLY A 8 -11.76 -0.65 2.52
C GLY A 8 -11.48 -2.12 2.87
N ASP A 9 -12.51 -2.96 2.94
CA ASP A 9 -12.42 -4.40 3.25
C ASP A 9 -12.11 -5.22 1.99
N GLU A 10 -12.59 -4.79 0.82
CA GLU A 10 -12.19 -5.36 -0.49
C GLU A 10 -10.69 -5.14 -0.76
N LEU A 11 -10.19 -3.91 -0.56
CA LEU A 11 -8.77 -3.60 -0.72
C LEU A 11 -7.90 -4.42 0.24
N LEU A 12 -8.31 -4.53 1.50
CA LEU A 12 -7.60 -5.33 2.49
C LEU A 12 -7.55 -6.81 2.08
N SER A 13 -8.67 -7.35 1.58
CA SER A 13 -8.75 -8.73 1.09
C SER A 13 -7.77 -8.98 -0.05
N ILE A 14 -7.69 -8.05 -1.02
CA ILE A 14 -6.74 -8.13 -2.13
C ILE A 14 -5.29 -8.10 -1.63
N LEU A 15 -4.97 -7.18 -0.72
CA LEU A 15 -3.62 -7.05 -0.17
C LEU A 15 -3.18 -8.32 0.59
N LEU A 16 -4.08 -8.94 1.36
CA LEU A 16 -3.81 -10.18 2.07
C LEU A 16 -3.52 -11.35 1.12
N VAL A 17 -4.26 -11.44 0.01
CA VAL A 17 -4.01 -12.44 -1.04
C VAL A 17 -2.63 -12.21 -1.66
N ASN A 18 -2.30 -10.96 -1.98
CA ASN A 18 -0.99 -10.61 -2.55
C ASN A 18 0.16 -10.88 -1.58
N LEU A 19 -0.02 -10.64 -0.28
CA LEU A 19 0.97 -10.95 0.74
C LEU A 19 1.27 -12.45 0.78
N ARG A 20 0.22 -13.28 0.75
CA ARG A 20 0.36 -14.74 0.69
C ARG A 20 1.10 -15.18 -0.58
N ASN A 21 0.75 -14.59 -1.73
CA ASN A 21 1.41 -14.91 -3.00
C ASN A 21 2.89 -14.48 -2.99
N ALA A 22 3.20 -13.34 -2.37
CA ALA A 22 4.56 -12.86 -2.21
C ALA A 22 5.39 -13.79 -1.31
N ALA A 23 4.83 -14.24 -0.19
CA ALA A 23 5.45 -15.24 0.67
C ALA A 23 5.70 -16.56 -0.07
N ALA A 24 4.75 -17.04 -0.87
CA ALA A 24 4.88 -18.29 -1.63
C ALA A 24 5.88 -18.20 -2.80
N THR A 25 6.01 -17.04 -3.44
CA THR A 25 6.84 -16.86 -4.65
C THR A 25 8.26 -16.39 -4.32
N PHE A 26 8.39 -15.43 -3.41
CA PHE A 26 9.67 -14.78 -3.09
C PHE A 26 10.19 -15.19 -1.72
N GLY A 27 9.34 -15.66 -0.81
CA GLY A 27 9.67 -15.93 0.58
C GLY A 27 9.30 -14.77 1.51
N GLU A 28 9.08 -15.11 2.78
CA GLU A 28 8.84 -14.12 3.84
C GLU A 28 10.09 -13.24 4.06
N GLY A 29 9.89 -11.99 4.50
CA GLY A 29 10.97 -11.05 4.76
C GLY A 29 11.66 -10.49 3.51
N THR A 30 11.22 -10.87 2.31
CA THR A 30 11.72 -10.27 1.06
C THR A 30 11.12 -8.89 0.82
N PRO A 31 11.78 -8.01 0.04
CA PRO A 31 11.24 -6.69 -0.29
C PRO A 31 9.77 -6.67 -0.77
N PRO A 32 9.30 -7.58 -1.66
CA PRO A 32 7.90 -7.60 -2.05
C PRO A 32 6.95 -8.01 -0.92
N HIS A 33 7.37 -8.95 -0.04
CA HIS A 33 6.58 -9.35 1.13
C HIS A 33 6.43 -8.19 2.12
N GLU A 34 7.55 -7.56 2.50
CA GLU A 34 7.54 -6.48 3.48
C GLU A 34 6.80 -5.25 2.98
N SER A 35 6.92 -4.91 1.69
CA SER A 35 6.20 -3.77 1.09
C SER A 35 4.67 -3.93 1.17
N ILE A 36 4.16 -5.13 0.91
CA ILE A 36 2.72 -5.41 1.02
C ILE A 36 2.29 -5.41 2.50
N ARG A 37 3.10 -5.99 3.38
CA ARG A 37 2.84 -6.01 4.82
C ARG A 37 2.72 -4.60 5.40
N THR A 38 3.67 -3.72 5.12
CA THR A 38 3.64 -2.33 5.62
C THR A 38 2.43 -1.58 5.07
N THR A 39 2.07 -1.80 3.79
CA THR A 39 0.86 -1.23 3.18
C THR A 39 -0.41 -1.67 3.91
N ILE A 40 -0.51 -2.94 4.30
CA ILE A 40 -1.63 -3.45 5.10
C ILE A 40 -1.65 -2.79 6.48
N GLU A 41 -0.50 -2.69 7.15
CA GLU A 41 -0.39 -2.07 8.48
C GLU A 41 -0.81 -0.60 8.47
N ASP A 42 -0.41 0.15 7.44
CA ASP A 42 -0.79 1.55 7.25
C ASP A 42 -2.28 1.71 6.93
N HIS A 43 -2.84 0.85 6.07
CA HIS A 43 -4.27 0.85 5.77
C HIS A 43 -5.12 0.59 7.01
N VAL A 44 -4.77 -0.42 7.81
CA VAL A 44 -5.47 -0.74 9.07
C VAL A 44 -5.32 0.41 10.09
N ARG A 45 -4.14 1.07 10.14
CA ARG A 45 -3.92 2.23 11.01
C ARG A 45 -4.78 3.42 10.58
N GLY A 46 -4.85 3.70 9.28
CA GLY A 46 -5.71 4.74 8.71
C GLY A 46 -7.20 4.48 8.97
N LEU A 47 -7.65 3.22 8.83
CA LEU A 47 -9.01 2.83 9.17
C LEU A 47 -9.33 3.03 10.65
N LYS A 48 -8.40 2.69 11.56
CA LYS A 48 -8.56 2.91 13.00
C LYS A 48 -8.62 4.40 13.37
N GLN A 49 -7.85 5.25 12.68
CA GLN A 49 -7.86 6.71 12.87
C GLN A 49 -9.10 7.37 12.26
N SER A 50 -9.62 6.82 11.16
CA SER A 50 -10.81 7.32 10.47
C SER A 50 -12.13 6.81 11.06
N GLN A 51 -12.11 5.95 12.08
CA GLN A 51 -13.30 5.69 12.91
C GLN A 51 -13.57 6.98 13.69
N PRO A 52 -14.65 7.73 13.39
CA PRO A 52 -14.97 8.89 14.18
C PRO A 52 -15.35 8.38 15.57
N ARG A 53 -14.42 8.51 16.51
CA ARG A 53 -14.77 8.62 17.92
C ARG A 53 -15.76 9.78 17.94
N MET A 54 -17.06 9.51 18.09
CA MET A 54 -18.10 10.51 18.28
C MET A 54 -17.80 11.26 19.59
N SER A 55 -16.80 12.12 19.53
CA SER A 55 -16.50 13.13 20.52
C SER A 55 -17.02 14.40 19.89
N ILE A 56 -18.21 14.80 20.33
CA ILE A 56 -18.75 16.14 20.12
C ILE A 56 -17.66 17.12 20.54
N THR A 57 -16.95 17.70 19.57
CA THR A 57 -16.29 19.02 19.57
C THR A 57 -15.20 19.06 18.50
N GLY A 58 -15.36 19.94 17.52
CA GLY A 58 -14.22 20.57 16.83
C GLY A 58 -13.91 20.04 15.42
N VAL A 59 -14.43 20.77 14.43
CA VAL A 59 -13.79 21.11 13.14
C VAL A 59 -12.41 20.49 12.86
N ALA A 60 -12.31 19.69 11.79
CA ALA A 60 -11.10 19.60 10.98
C ALA A 60 -11.44 19.28 9.52
N GLN A 61 -11.12 20.23 8.66
CA GLN A 61 -11.26 20.23 7.21
C GLN A 61 -10.38 19.18 6.52
N SER A 62 -10.85 18.78 5.34
CA SER A 62 -10.21 18.09 4.23
C SER A 62 -8.71 18.30 4.06
N SER A 63 -8.01 17.27 3.57
CA SER A 63 -7.00 17.39 2.51
C SER A 63 -6.73 16.03 1.86
N ALA A 64 -7.08 15.93 0.58
CA ALA A 64 -6.68 14.83 -0.30
C ALA A 64 -5.16 14.80 -0.43
N HIS A 65 -4.54 13.63 -0.29
CA HIS A 65 -3.13 13.43 -0.61
C HIS A 65 -3.04 12.42 -1.76
N ALA A 66 -2.99 12.97 -2.97
CA ALA A 66 -2.53 12.26 -4.16
C ALA A 66 -1.03 11.99 -4.00
N VAL A 67 -0.67 10.73 -3.79
CA VAL A 67 0.72 10.25 -3.88
C VAL A 67 0.91 9.59 -5.24
N GLU A 68 1.44 10.37 -6.18
CA GLU A 68 1.99 9.87 -7.44
C GLU A 68 3.20 8.95 -7.14
N PRO A 69 3.32 7.78 -7.78
CA PRO A 69 4.42 6.85 -7.54
C PRO A 69 5.68 7.34 -8.26
N ALA A 70 6.61 7.93 -7.51
CA ALA A 70 7.96 8.21 -7.99
C ALA A 70 8.75 6.90 -8.18
N MET A 71 8.54 6.24 -9.33
CA MET A 71 9.38 5.15 -9.82
C MET A 71 10.74 5.72 -10.23
N VAL A 72 11.70 5.65 -9.30
CA VAL A 72 13.11 5.97 -9.48
C VAL A 72 13.75 4.96 -10.45
N PHE A 73 13.73 5.25 -11.75
CA PHE A 73 14.54 4.54 -12.76
C PHE A 73 15.97 5.10 -12.84
N ALA A 74 16.65 5.21 -11.70
CA ALA A 74 18.01 5.76 -11.63
C ALA A 74 19.13 4.72 -11.84
N ASN A 75 18.81 3.44 -12.12
CA ASN A 75 19.82 2.37 -12.15
C ASN A 75 19.74 1.47 -13.40
N LEU A 76 19.61 2.07 -14.60
CA LEU A 76 19.96 1.37 -15.83
C LEU A 76 21.21 1.97 -16.45
N ALA A 77 22.35 1.76 -15.78
CA ALA A 77 23.66 1.90 -16.37
C ALA A 77 23.82 0.89 -17.51
N HIS A 78 23.62 1.33 -18.75
CA HIS A 78 24.08 0.62 -19.94
C HIS A 78 25.20 1.45 -20.59
N ARG A 79 26.45 1.08 -20.29
CA ARG A 79 27.63 1.47 -21.08
C ARG A 79 28.00 0.33 -22.03
N PRO A 80 27.89 0.52 -23.35
CA PRO A 80 28.72 -0.18 -24.31
C PRO A 80 29.82 0.73 -24.89
N LYS A 81 30.93 0.07 -25.25
CA LYS A 81 32.32 0.53 -25.46
C LYS A 81 32.58 1.67 -26.48
N PRO A 82 33.73 2.38 -26.35
CA PRO A 82 34.22 3.28 -27.40
C PRO A 82 34.63 2.50 -28.66
N ALA A 83 34.23 2.99 -29.83
CA ALA A 83 34.76 2.56 -31.11
C ALA A 83 36.15 3.17 -31.32
N ARG A 84 37.07 2.35 -31.80
CA ARG A 84 38.45 2.70 -32.15
C ARG A 84 38.51 3.31 -33.55
#